data_AF-A0A8R1EB11-F1
#
_entry.id   AF-A0A8R1EB11-F1
#
_cell.length_a   1.000
_cell.length_b   1.000
_cell.length_c   1.000
_cell.angle_alpha   90.00
_cell.angle_beta   90.00
_cell.angle_gamma   90.00
#
_symmetry.space_group_name_H-M   'P 1'
#
loop_
_entity.id
_entity.type
_entity.pdbx_description
1 polymer ?
#
loop_
_entity_poly.entity_id
_entity_poly.type
_entity_poly.pdbx_seq_one_letter_code
_entity_poly.pdbx_strand_id
1 'polypeptide(L)'
;MIHAGQTKNADLAKINNEVRRSLENDLDKWREVKSLEAAVKGRSLKKTKRALTLKSSPFTNLERPDGSTTYNRPEIRKLVLTHFSNLYAATTREPQSRYNHPDEPEILQHEVEHAIVTSKTNISPGPDQITMLQLKAGN
;
A
#
# COMPACT_ATOMS: atom_id res chain seq x y z
N MET A 1 -4.74 -17.50 21.23
CA MET A 1 -4.22 -18.04 19.95
C MET A 1 -5.41 -18.63 19.19
N ILE A 2 -5.84 -18.25 17.99
CA ILE A 2 -5.45 -17.29 16.94
C ILE A 2 -6.80 -16.81 16.34
N HIS A 3 -7.13 -15.52 16.42
CA HIS A 3 -8.34 -14.94 15.79
C HIS A 3 -8.03 -13.72 14.90
N ALA A 4 -6.81 -13.62 14.37
CA ALA A 4 -6.36 -12.49 13.54
C ALA A 4 -6.42 -12.75 12.02
N GLY A 5 -7.07 -13.84 11.57
CA GLY A 5 -7.02 -14.30 10.17
C GLY A 5 -8.26 -14.04 9.31
N GLN A 6 -9.43 -13.74 9.90
CA GLN A 6 -10.69 -13.69 9.14
C GLN A 6 -11.03 -12.30 8.58
N THR A 7 -10.62 -11.22 9.25
CA THR A 7 -10.96 -9.84 8.84
C THR A 7 -10.28 -9.43 7.52
N LYS A 8 -9.01 -9.81 7.33
CA LYS A 8 -8.22 -9.46 6.13
C LYS A 8 -8.83 -9.98 4.82
N ASN A 9 -9.48 -11.14 4.84
CA ASN A 9 -10.02 -11.77 3.63
C ASN A 9 -11.35 -11.14 3.16
N ALA A 10 -12.20 -10.70 4.10
CA ALA A 10 -13.45 -10.02 3.78
C ALA A 10 -13.19 -8.63 3.16
N ASP A 11 -12.17 -7.93 3.65
CA ASP A 11 -11.76 -6.64 3.10
C ASP A 11 -11.13 -6.78 1.71
N LEU A 12 -10.31 -7.82 1.48
CA LEU A 12 -9.80 -8.17 0.16
C LEU A 12 -10.93 -8.48 -0.84
N ALA A 13 -11.97 -9.18 -0.42
CA ALA A 13 -13.12 -9.49 -1.28
C ALA A 13 -13.88 -8.21 -1.68
N LYS A 14 -14.09 -7.28 -0.75
CA LYS A 14 -14.69 -5.96 -1.04
C LYS A 14 -13.86 -5.17 -2.05
N ILE A 15 -12.55 -5.09 -1.85
CA ILE A 15 -11.64 -4.40 -2.76
C ILE A 15 -11.67 -5.04 -4.15
N ASN A 16 -11.64 -6.36 -4.25
CA ASN A 16 -11.71 -7.04 -5.54
C ASN A 16 -13.04 -6.77 -6.27
N ASN A 17 -14.16 -6.70 -5.55
CA ASN A 17 -15.45 -6.37 -6.14
C ASN A 17 -15.49 -4.91 -6.61
N GLU A 18 -14.90 -4.00 -5.84
CA GLU A 18 -14.76 -2.59 -6.22
C GLU A 18 -13.92 -2.44 -7.50
N VAL A 19 -12.78 -3.12 -7.58
CA VAL A 19 -11.90 -3.11 -8.76
C VAL A 19 -12.63 -3.63 -9.99
N ARG A 20 -13.40 -4.72 -9.87
CA ARG A 20 -14.21 -5.23 -10.98
C ARG A 20 -15.26 -4.22 -11.42
N ARG A 21 -15.97 -3.61 -10.48
CA ARG A 21 -16.99 -2.58 -10.78
C ARG A 21 -16.39 -1.36 -11.46
N SER A 22 -15.24 -0.88 -10.97
CA SER A 22 -14.53 0.24 -11.60
C SER A 22 -14.12 -0.08 -13.03
N LEU A 23 -13.61 -1.30 -13.26
CA LEU A 23 -13.22 -1.74 -14.60
C LEU A 23 -14.42 -1.80 -15.56
N GLU A 24 -15.57 -2.29 -15.08
CA GLU A 24 -16.81 -2.34 -15.87
C GLU A 24 -17.30 -0.94 -16.23
N ASN A 25 -17.27 0.00 -15.27
CA ASN A 25 -17.61 1.40 -15.51
C ASN A 25 -16.70 2.05 -16.56
N ASP A 26 -15.38 1.80 -16.48
CA ASP A 26 -14.43 2.36 -17.45
C ASP A 26 -14.63 1.77 -18.85
N LEU A 27 -15.00 0.49 -18.95
CA LEU A 27 -15.37 -0.15 -20.21
C LEU A 27 -16.61 0.51 -20.83
N ASP A 28 -17.63 0.81 -20.03
CA ASP A 28 -18.84 1.45 -20.53
C ASP A 28 -18.61 2.89 -21.00
N LYS A 29 -17.82 3.67 -20.26
CA LYS A 29 -17.37 5.00 -20.70
C LYS A 29 -16.60 4.92 -22.03
N TRP A 30 -15.68 3.95 -22.15
CA TRP A 30 -14.93 3.76 -23.40
C TRP A 30 -15.85 3.38 -24.58
N ARG A 31 -16.86 2.54 -24.35
CA ARG A 31 -17.87 2.17 -25.36
C ARG A 31 -18.70 3.38 -25.80
N GLU A 32 -19.05 4.26 -24.88
CA GLU A 32 -19.75 5.51 -25.16
C GLU A 32 -18.91 6.41 -26.07
N VAL A 33 -17.65 6.66 -25.70
CA VAL A 33 -16.69 7.43 -26.51
C VAL A 33 -16.54 6.85 -27.92
N LYS A 34 -16.40 5.52 -28.04
CA LYS A 34 -16.28 4.87 -29.35
C LYS A 34 -17.54 4.96 -30.19
N SER A 35 -18.72 4.95 -29.56
CA SER A 35 -19.99 5.11 -30.25
C SER A 35 -20.18 6.53 -30.76
N LEU A 36 -19.80 7.54 -29.95
CA LEU A 36 -19.78 8.95 -30.36
C LEU A 36 -18.80 9.19 -31.50
N GLU A 37 -17.59 8.63 -31.42
CA GLU A 37 -16.59 8.72 -32.49
C GLU A 37 -17.13 8.14 -33.82
N ALA A 38 -17.88 7.04 -33.76
CA ALA A 38 -18.51 6.46 -34.93
C ALA A 38 -19.62 7.35 -35.51
N ALA A 39 -20.43 7.99 -34.66
CA ALA A 39 -21.46 8.94 -35.09
C ALA A 39 -20.84 10.14 -35.82
N VAL A 40 -19.81 10.75 -35.22
CA VAL A 40 -19.08 11.90 -35.81
C VAL A 40 -18.45 11.53 -37.15
N LYS A 41 -17.91 10.32 -37.28
CA LYS A 41 -17.28 9.83 -38.53
C LYS A 41 -18.29 9.29 -39.55
N GLY A 42 -19.60 9.42 -39.32
CA GLY A 42 -20.65 8.92 -40.22
C GLY A 42 -20.64 7.39 -40.39
N ARG A 43 -20.08 6.66 -39.43
CA ARG A 43 -19.99 5.19 -39.47
C ARG A 43 -21.28 4.55 -38.97
N SER A 44 -21.58 3.35 -39.44
CA SER A 44 -22.77 2.59 -39.02
C SER A 44 -22.73 2.26 -37.51
N LEU A 45 -23.62 2.89 -36.74
CA LEU A 45 -23.77 2.63 -35.29
C LEU A 45 -24.12 1.17 -34.99
N LYS A 46 -24.92 0.52 -35.83
CA LYS A 46 -25.28 -0.91 -35.68
C LYS A 46 -24.05 -1.81 -35.78
N LYS A 47 -23.15 -1.55 -36.75
CA LYS A 47 -21.89 -2.30 -36.90
C LYS A 47 -20.92 -2.01 -35.74
N THR A 48 -20.81 -0.75 -35.33
CA THR A 48 -19.96 -0.34 -34.19
C THR A 48 -20.40 -1.01 -32.89
N LYS A 49 -21.70 -0.95 -32.54
CA LYS A 49 -22.23 -1.62 -31.34
C LYS A 49 -21.95 -3.12 -31.35
N ARG A 50 -22.20 -3.81 -32.48
CA ARG A 50 -21.91 -5.25 -32.61
C ARG A 50 -20.43 -5.57 -32.39
N ALA A 51 -19.53 -4.74 -32.93
CA ALA A 51 -18.09 -4.92 -32.75
C ALA A 51 -17.63 -4.67 -31.30
N LEU A 52 -18.25 -3.70 -30.62
CA LEU A 52 -17.98 -3.42 -29.20
C LEU A 52 -18.46 -4.56 -28.28
N THR A 53 -19.60 -5.18 -28.57
CA THR A 53 -20.10 -6.36 -27.84
C THR A 53 -19.22 -7.59 -28.06
N LEU A 54 -18.75 -7.83 -29.30
CA LEU A 54 -17.85 -8.94 -29.62
C LEU A 54 -16.48 -8.83 -28.92
N LYS A 55 -16.04 -7.60 -28.59
CA LYS A 55 -14.81 -7.32 -27.83
C LYS A 55 -15.05 -7.17 -26.33
N SER A 56 -16.17 -7.68 -25.80
CA SER A 56 -16.49 -7.67 -24.35
C SER A 56 -15.53 -8.52 -23.49
N SER A 57 -14.58 -9.23 -24.11
CA SER A 57 -13.52 -9.92 -23.38
C SER A 57 -12.63 -8.90 -22.65
N PRO A 58 -12.31 -9.11 -21.37
CA PRO A 58 -11.42 -8.22 -20.63
C PRO A 58 -10.07 -8.10 -21.34
N PHE A 59 -9.48 -6.90 -21.28
CA PHE A 59 -8.22 -6.55 -21.94
C PHE A 59 -7.21 -7.69 -21.91
N THR A 60 -6.93 -8.26 -23.07
CA THR A 60 -5.97 -9.37 -23.24
C THR A 60 -4.55 -8.87 -23.45
N ASN A 61 -4.38 -7.54 -23.50
CA ASN A 61 -3.16 -6.88 -23.87
C ASN A 61 -2.81 -5.72 -22.92
N LEU A 62 -1.52 -5.45 -22.79
CA LEU A 62 -0.98 -4.37 -21.99
C LEU A 62 0.10 -3.65 -22.79
N GLU A 63 0.16 -2.33 -22.70
CA GLU A 63 1.25 -1.55 -23.27
C GLU A 63 2.48 -1.63 -22.37
N ARG A 64 3.62 -1.88 -22.98
CA ARG A 64 4.94 -1.84 -22.36
C ARG A 64 5.41 -0.38 -22.27
N PRO A 65 6.39 -0.09 -21.39
CA PRO A 65 6.97 1.25 -21.28
C PRO A 65 7.64 1.76 -22.57
N ASP A 66 8.04 0.85 -23.46
CA ASP A 66 8.61 1.18 -24.78
C ASP A 66 7.55 1.54 -25.83
N GLY A 67 6.26 1.57 -25.45
CA GLY A 67 5.13 1.86 -26.33
C GLY A 67 4.63 0.64 -27.13
N SER A 68 5.27 -0.52 -27.01
CA SER A 68 4.83 -1.75 -27.68
C SER A 68 3.70 -2.44 -26.91
N THR A 69 2.81 -3.16 -27.60
CA THR A 69 1.73 -3.91 -26.97
C THR A 69 2.12 -5.39 -26.78
N THR A 70 2.00 -5.92 -25.56
CA THR A 70 2.08 -7.38 -25.30
C THR A 70 0.70 -7.99 -25.15
N TYR A 71 0.56 -9.23 -25.62
CA TYR A 71 -0.63 -10.08 -25.47
C TYR A 71 -0.33 -11.33 -24.63
N ASN A 72 0.93 -11.51 -24.21
CA ASN A 72 1.40 -12.69 -23.50
C ASN A 72 1.04 -12.59 -22.01
N ARG A 73 0.19 -13.49 -21.51
CA ARG A 73 -0.38 -13.40 -20.16
C ARG A 73 0.65 -13.48 -19.02
N PRO A 74 1.63 -14.41 -19.04
CA PRO A 74 2.79 -14.36 -18.16
C PRO A 74 3.54 -13.03 -18.17
N GLU A 75 3.75 -12.45 -19.35
CA GLU A 75 4.48 -11.19 -19.49
C GLU A 75 3.70 -10.01 -18.94
N ILE A 76 2.38 -9.95 -19.19
CA ILE A 76 1.46 -8.99 -18.60
C ILE A 76 1.51 -9.08 -17.06
N ARG A 77 1.45 -10.29 -16.49
CA ARG A 77 1.56 -10.47 -15.03
C ARG A 77 2.89 -9.95 -14.50
N LYS A 78 3.99 -10.22 -15.20
CA LYS A 78 5.32 -9.73 -14.83
C LYS A 78 5.38 -8.20 -14.85
N LEU A 79 4.87 -7.56 -15.91
CA LEU A 79 4.83 -6.11 -16.04
C LEU A 79 4.01 -5.45 -14.94
N VAL A 80 2.82 -5.96 -14.68
CA VAL A 80 1.94 -5.49 -13.60
C VAL A 80 2.64 -5.62 -12.25
N LEU A 81 3.22 -6.79 -11.97
CA LEU A 81 3.95 -7.03 -10.73
C LEU A 81 5.11 -6.06 -10.57
N THR A 82 5.98 -5.93 -11.58
CA THR A 82 7.13 -5.01 -11.56
C THR A 82 6.69 -3.56 -11.34
N HIS A 83 5.64 -3.11 -12.02
CA HIS A 83 5.13 -1.74 -11.86
C HIS A 83 4.68 -1.46 -10.43
N PHE A 84 3.81 -2.30 -9.87
CA PHE A 84 3.32 -2.10 -8.51
C PHE A 84 4.40 -2.33 -7.46
N SER A 85 5.30 -3.30 -7.64
CA SER A 85 6.47 -3.49 -6.76
C SER A 85 7.33 -2.23 -6.69
N ASN A 86 7.62 -1.59 -7.84
CA ASN A 86 8.39 -0.36 -7.88
C ASN A 86 7.64 0.82 -7.24
N LEU A 87 6.32 0.92 -7.45
CA LEU A 87 5.48 1.95 -6.86
C LEU A 87 5.52 1.86 -5.33
N TYR A 88 5.30 0.67 -4.77
CA TYR A 88 5.35 0.49 -3.31
C TYR A 88 6.77 0.63 -2.74
N ALA A 89 7.79 0.17 -3.45
CA ALA A 89 9.19 0.35 -3.05
C ALA A 89 9.59 1.83 -3.02
N ALA A 90 9.11 2.64 -3.96
CA ALA A 90 9.35 4.07 -3.99
C ALA A 90 8.66 4.80 -2.83
N THR A 91 7.46 4.36 -2.42
CA THR A 91 6.73 4.93 -1.28
C THR A 91 7.33 4.55 0.08
N THR A 92 8.01 3.40 0.20
CA THR A 92 8.75 3.02 1.42
C THR A 92 10.07 3.78 1.60
N ARG A 93 10.50 4.55 0.60
CA ARG A 93 11.54 5.57 0.80
C ARG A 93 10.89 6.80 1.42
N GLU A 94 10.30 6.63 2.61
CA GLU A 94 10.10 7.77 3.47
C GLU A 94 11.48 8.40 3.68
N PRO A 95 11.62 9.75 3.58
CA PRO A 95 12.78 10.36 4.21
C PRO A 95 12.79 9.82 5.64
N GLN A 96 13.91 9.24 6.09
CA GLN A 96 14.05 8.78 7.47
C GLN A 96 13.29 9.76 8.35
N SER A 97 12.26 9.28 9.04
CA SER A 97 11.52 10.14 9.93
C SER A 97 12.54 10.76 10.86
N ARG A 98 12.78 12.06 10.67
CA ARG A 98 13.36 12.90 11.69
C ARG A 98 12.23 13.05 12.70
N TYR A 99 11.92 11.99 13.44
CA TYR A 99 11.16 12.11 14.68
C TYR A 99 12.06 12.92 15.63
N ASN A 100 12.09 14.23 15.43
CA ASN A 100 12.29 15.17 16.52
C ASN A 100 10.89 15.29 17.10
N HIS A 101 10.57 14.53 18.14
CA HIS A 101 9.38 14.77 18.93
C HIS A 101 9.49 16.19 19.50
N PRO A 102 8.72 17.18 19.00
CA PRO A 102 8.77 18.52 19.56
C PRO A 102 8.14 18.56 20.96
N ASP A 103 7.43 17.49 21.33
CA ASP A 103 6.67 17.32 22.57
C ASP A 103 7.29 16.32 23.54
N GLU A 104 8.49 15.79 23.27
CA GLU A 104 9.20 14.98 24.26
C GLU A 104 9.77 15.94 25.30
N PRO A 105 9.28 15.90 26.56
CA PRO A 105 9.75 16.82 27.58
C PRO A 105 11.27 16.62 27.76
N GLU A 106 11.98 17.73 27.91
CA GLU A 106 13.40 17.68 28.29
C GLU A 106 13.52 16.80 29.54
N ILE A 107 14.43 15.81 29.52
CA ILE A 107 14.65 14.93 30.67
C ILE A 107 15.12 15.79 31.83
N LEU A 108 14.23 16.07 32.77
CA LEU A 108 14.53 16.93 33.89
C LEU A 108 15.42 16.17 34.86
N GLN A 109 16.61 16.72 35.14
CA GLN A 109 17.60 16.06 36.00
C GLN A 109 17.01 15.69 37.37
N HIS A 110 16.15 16.54 37.94
CA HIS A 110 15.50 16.27 39.22
C HIS A 110 14.52 15.09 39.19
N GLU A 111 13.88 14.82 38.04
CA GLU A 111 13.00 13.64 37.90
C GLU A 111 13.82 12.35 37.85
N VAL A 112 14.97 12.38 37.17
CA VAL A 112 15.91 11.27 37.13
C VAL A 112 16.47 10.98 38.51
N GLU A 113 16.92 12.02 39.23
CA GLU A 113 17.40 11.91 40.62
C GLU A 113 16.30 11.35 41.54
N HIS A 114 15.08 11.84 41.42
CA HIS A 114 13.94 11.35 42.21
C HIS A 114 13.62 9.88 41.90
N ALA A 115 13.64 9.48 40.62
CA ALA A 115 13.42 8.09 40.22
C ALA A 115 14.52 7.16 40.77
N ILE A 116 15.79 7.58 40.73
CA ILE A 116 16.90 6.81 41.30
C ILE A 116 16.71 6.66 42.81
N VAL A 117 16.39 7.74 43.53
CA VAL A 117 16.21 7.75 44.99
C VAL A 117 15.03 6.88 45.43
N THR A 118 13.89 6.97 44.74
CA THR A 118 12.65 6.25 45.10
C THR A 118 12.66 4.78 44.69
N SER A 119 13.52 4.39 43.76
CA SER A 119 13.64 3.00 43.31
C SER A 119 14.14 2.05 44.40
N LYS A 120 13.60 0.84 44.42
CA LYS A 120 13.97 -0.18 45.42
C LYS A 120 15.38 -0.72 45.15
N THR A 121 16.18 -0.90 46.19
CA THR A 121 17.55 -1.42 46.08
C THR A 121 17.63 -2.94 45.88
N ASN A 122 16.61 -3.67 46.33
CA ASN A 122 16.57 -5.15 46.28
C ASN A 122 15.94 -5.66 44.98
N ILE A 123 16.39 -5.15 43.83
CA ILE A 123 15.97 -5.62 42.50
C ILE A 123 17.17 -6.31 41.84
N SER A 124 16.91 -7.42 41.17
CA SER A 124 17.95 -8.15 40.43
C SER A 124 18.54 -7.28 39.30
N PRO A 125 19.86 -7.33 39.06
CA PRO A 125 20.50 -6.59 37.97
C PRO A 125 19.96 -6.99 36.59
N GLY A 126 20.04 -6.06 35.63
CA GLY A 126 19.82 -6.33 34.22
C GLY A 126 21.02 -7.02 33.55
N PRO A 127 20.98 -7.18 32.22
CA PRO A 127 22.10 -7.76 31.44
C PRO A 127 23.43 -7.00 31.59
N ASP A 128 23.37 -5.72 31.92
CA ASP A 128 24.51 -4.82 32.21
C ASP A 128 25.14 -5.06 33.59
N GLN A 129 24.51 -5.89 34.43
CA GLN A 129 24.94 -6.21 35.80
C GLN A 129 24.99 -5.01 36.75
N ILE A 130 24.37 -3.88 36.38
CA ILE A 130 24.31 -2.69 37.22
C ILE A 130 23.17 -2.83 38.22
N THR A 131 23.48 -2.63 39.49
CA THR A 131 22.50 -2.66 40.58
C THR A 131 21.95 -1.28 40.90
N MET A 132 20.73 -1.22 41.44
CA MET A 132 20.15 0.01 41.97
C MET A 132 20.98 0.63 43.11
N LEU A 133 21.78 -0.17 43.81
CA LEU A 133 22.69 0.32 44.85
C LEU A 133 23.86 1.12 44.25
N GLN A 134 24.44 0.64 43.15
CA GLN A 134 25.50 1.35 42.41
C GLN A 134 24.98 2.67 41.83
N LEU A 135 23.79 2.66 41.23
CA LEU A 135 23.14 3.87 40.71
C LEU A 135 22.89 4.92 41.79
N LYS A 136 22.51 4.50 43.00
CA LYS A 136 22.36 5.41 44.15
C LYS A 136 23.68 5.92 44.73
N ALA A 137 24.75 5.14 44.58
CA ALA A 137 26.09 5.49 45.07
C ALA A 137 26.87 6.40 44.11
N GLY A 138 26.39 6.58 42.87
CA GLY A 138 27.04 7.42 41.86
C GLY A 138 28.32 6.82 41.28
N ASN A 139 28.50 5.49 41.34
CA ASN A 139 29.70 4.76 40.92
C ASN A 139 29.37 3.57 40.00
#